data_AF-W1Y579-F1
#
_entry.id   AF-W1Y579-F1
#
_cell.length_a   1.000
_cell.length_b   1.000
_cell.length_c   1.000
_cell.angle_alpha   90.00
_cell.angle_beta   90.00
_cell.angle_gamma   90.00
#
_symmetry.space_group_name_H-M   'P 1'
#
loop_
_entity.id
_entity.type
_entity.pdbx_description
1 polymer ?
#
loop_
_entity_poly.entity_id
_entity_poly.type
_entity_poly.pdbx_seq_one_letter_code
_entity_poly.pdbx_strand_id
1 'polypeptide(L)' 'GLGGRINMVTQAAFFKLTEIIPVDDAVKYLKESVVTSYGKKGQNIVDMNNAAIDQGVNALVKVDVPASWKDAVDD' A
#
# COMPACT_ATOMS: atom_id res chain seq x y z
N GLY A 1 -7.00 14.33 -0.98
CA GLY A 1 -6.33 13.03 -1.18
C GLY A 1 -5.11 13.19 -2.09
N LEU A 2 -4.28 12.15 -2.25
CA LEU A 2 -2.97 12.24 -2.95
C LEU A 2 -3.02 12.46 -4.48
N GLY A 3 -4.19 12.75 -5.05
CA GLY A 3 -4.34 13.12 -6.46
C GLY A 3 -3.89 12.03 -7.45
N GLY A 4 -4.18 10.77 -7.15
CA GLY A 4 -3.82 9.62 -8.00
C GLY A 4 -2.43 9.03 -7.77
N ARG A 5 -1.64 9.56 -6.82
CA ARG A 5 -0.37 8.92 -6.42
C ARG A 5 -0.66 7.67 -5.60
N ILE A 6 -0.39 6.50 -6.18
CA ILE A 6 -0.68 5.18 -5.57
C ILE A 6 0.52 4.56 -4.85
N ASN A 7 1.72 5.15 -5.00
CA ASN A 7 2.98 4.55 -4.54
C ASN A 7 2.96 4.08 -3.08
N MET A 8 2.44 4.90 -2.15
CA MET A 8 2.35 4.53 -0.73
C MET A 8 1.36 3.38 -0.48
N VAL A 9 0.23 3.38 -1.20
CA VAL A 9 -0.77 2.31 -1.12
C VAL A 9 -0.16 0.99 -1.63
N THR A 10 0.50 1.02 -2.79
CA THR A 10 1.09 -0.18 -3.39
C THR A 10 2.29 -0.71 -2.60
N GLN A 11 3.13 0.15 -2.02
CA GLN A 11 4.23 -0.28 -1.15
C GLN A 11 3.72 -0.94 0.13
N ALA A 12 2.70 -0.35 0.77
CA ALA A 12 2.05 -0.95 1.93
C ALA A 12 1.46 -2.33 1.61
N ALA A 13 0.77 -2.44 0.47
CA ALA A 13 0.25 -3.71 -0.04
C ALA A 13 1.35 -4.76 -0.27
N PHE A 14 2.49 -4.36 -0.85
CA PHE A 14 3.63 -5.25 -1.08
C PHE A 14 4.14 -5.87 0.23
N PHE A 15 4.40 -5.06 1.26
CA PHE A 15 4.89 -5.58 2.54
C PHE A 15 3.86 -6.45 3.25
N LYS A 16 2.57 -6.09 3.15
CA LYS A 16 1.49 -6.90 3.72
C LYS A 16 1.35 -8.27 3.06
N LEU A 17 1.52 -8.36 1.74
CA LEU A 17 1.38 -9.61 0.99
C LEU A 17 2.61 -10.52 1.07
N THR A 18 3.80 -9.92 1.11
CA THR A 18 5.06 -10.68 1.07
C THR A 18 5.49 -11.19 2.44
N GLU A 19 5.07 -10.52 3.52
CA GLU A 19 5.45 -10.84 4.91
C GLU A 19 6.97 -11.02 5.10
N ILE A 20 7.78 -10.33 4.29
CA ILE A 20 9.25 -10.40 4.32
C ILE A 20 9.84 -9.87 5.65
N ILE A 21 9.07 -9.02 6.33
CA ILE A 21 9.29 -8.52 7.69
C ILE A 21 7.92 -8.40 8.39
N PRO A 22 7.87 -8.29 9.74
CA PRO A 22 6.62 -8.01 10.44
C PRO A 22 5.91 -6.76 9.88
N VAL A 23 4.59 -6.85 9.69
CA VAL A 23 3.81 -5.77 9.06
C VAL A 23 3.89 -4.48 9.87
N ASP A 24 3.90 -4.56 11.20
CA ASP A 24 4.01 -3.39 12.07
C ASP A 24 5.35 -2.65 11.88
N ASP A 25 6.44 -3.41 11.70
CA ASP A 25 7.75 -2.83 11.37
C ASP A 25 7.75 -2.20 9.99
N ALA A 26 7.13 -2.85 8.99
CA ALA A 26 6.99 -2.27 7.66
C ALA A 26 6.21 -0.94 7.67
N VAL A 27 5.08 -0.87 8.38
CA VAL A 27 4.29 0.36 8.53
C VAL A 27 5.12 1.45 9.20
N LYS A 28 5.84 1.11 10.27
CA LYS A 28 6.72 2.05 10.96
C LYS A 28 7.77 2.64 10.01
N TYR A 29 8.54 1.78 9.31
CA TYR A 29 9.58 2.24 8.39
C TYR A 29 9.03 3.05 7.22
N LEU A 30 7.86 2.68 6.69
CA LEU A 30 7.20 3.46 5.63
C LEU A 30 6.85 4.87 6.14
N LYS A 31 6.26 5.00 7.34
CA LYS A 31 5.92 6.32 7.92
C LYS A 31 7.15 7.16 8.22
N GLU A 32 8.24 6.56 8.71
CA GLU A 32 9.53 7.24 8.90
C GLU A 32 10.11 7.74 7.56
N SER A 33 9.99 6.94 6.49
CA SER A 33 10.44 7.32 5.15
C SER A 33 9.62 8.49 4.58
N VAL A 34 8.33 8.56 4.89
CA VAL A 34 7.44 9.66 4.50
C VAL A 34 7.87 10.96 5.16
N VAL A 35 8.13 10.94 6.47
CA VAL A 35 8.63 12.13 7.20
C VAL A 35 9.95 12.61 6.60
N THR A 36 10.86 11.68 6.32
CA THR A 36 12.17 11.98 5.72
C THR A 36 12.03 12.61 4.33
N SER A 37 11.15 12.05 3.49
CA SER A 37 11.00 12.45 2.09
C SER A 37 10.14 13.70 1.90
N TYR A 38 9.13 13.88 2.75
CA TYR A 38 8.06 14.85 2.54
C TYR A 38 7.84 15.81 3.71
N GLY A 39 8.55 15.68 4.83
CA GLY A 39 8.40 16.57 5.99
C GLY A 39 8.56 18.04 5.65
N LYS A 40 9.46 18.37 4.71
CA LYS A 40 9.66 19.74 4.20
C LYS A 40 8.49 20.29 3.38
N LYS A 41 7.58 19.44 2.92
CA LYS A 41 6.39 19.81 2.13
C LYS A 41 5.16 20.09 3.00
N GLY A 42 5.31 20.02 4.33
CA GLY A 42 4.27 20.34 5.30
C GLY A 42 3.53 19.11 5.83
N GLN A 43 2.98 19.26 7.04
CA GLN A 43 2.36 18.17 7.79
C GLN A 43 1.17 17.55 7.04
N ASN A 44 0.36 18.35 6.34
CA ASN A 44 -0.76 17.84 5.54
C ASN A 44 -0.32 16.79 4.51
N ILE A 45 0.85 16.95 3.88
CA ILE A 45 1.37 15.97 2.92
C ILE A 45 1.84 14.70 3.63
N VAL A 46 2.49 14.83 4.79
CA VAL A 46 2.90 13.69 5.62
C VAL A 46 1.67 12.88 6.06
N ASP A 47 0.65 13.54 6.59
CA ASP A 47 -0.57 12.89 7.07
C ASP A 47 -1.31 12.17 5.96
N MET A 48 -1.38 12.78 4.77
CA MET A 48 -2.00 12.15 3.59
C MET A 48 -1.25 10.90 3.12
N ASN A 49 0.08 10.87 3.20
CA ASN A 49 0.85 9.67 2.87
C ASN A 49 0.72 8.60 3.96
N ASN A 50 0.73 8.99 5.24
CA ASN A 50 0.51 8.07 6.35
C ASN A 50 -0.87 7.40 6.26
N ALA A 51 -1.92 8.16 5.95
CA ALA A 51 -3.26 7.62 5.73
C ALA A 51 -3.30 6.66 4.53
N ALA A 52 -2.54 6.93 3.47
CA ALA A 52 -2.45 6.03 2.31
C ALA A 52 -1.72 4.71 2.66
N ILE A 53 -0.71 4.75 3.52
CA ILE A 53 -0.05 3.54 4.05
C ILE A 53 -1.06 2.71 4.86
N ASP A 54 -1.76 3.35 5.80
CA ASP A 54 -2.73 2.67 6.67
C ASP A 54 -3.87 2.03 5.85
N GLN A 55 -4.34 2.71 4.80
CA GLN A 55 -5.31 2.13 3.88
C GLN A 55 -4.73 0.98 3.05
N GLY A 56 -3.50 1.13 2.54
CA GLY A 56 -2.86 0.10 1.73
C GLY A 56 -2.63 -1.23 2.46
N VAL A 57 -2.40 -1.19 3.79
CA VAL A 57 -2.29 -2.41 4.61
C VAL A 57 -3.65 -3.06 4.87
N ASN A 58 -4.70 -2.26 5.06
CA ASN A 58 -5.99 -2.74 5.55
C ASN A 58 -7.04 -3.01 4.45
N ALA A 59 -6.86 -2.48 3.24
CA ALA A 59 -7.85 -2.55 2.17
C ALA A 59 -7.62 -3.69 1.16
N LEU A 60 -6.71 -4.63 1.47
CA LEU A 60 -6.45 -5.78 0.59
C LEU A 60 -7.62 -6.77 0.63
N VAL A 61 -8.10 -7.13 -0.56
CA VAL A 61 -9.14 -8.14 -0.75
C VAL A 61 -8.54 -9.28 -1.55
N LYS A 62 -8.56 -10.49 -0.98
CA LYS A 62 -8.20 -11.70 -1.71
C LYS A 62 -9.31 -12.00 -2.72
N VAL A 63 -8.93 -12.15 -3.98
CA VAL A 63 -9.83 -12.62 -5.03
C VAL A 63 -9.58 -14.10 -5.24
N ASP A 64 -10.58 -14.92 -4.93
CA ASP A 64 -10.52 -16.35 -5.21
C ASP A 64 -10.86 -16.58 -6.69
N VAL A 65 -9.83 -16.93 -7.46
CA VAL A 65 -9.95 -17.13 -8.91
C VAL A 65 -10.60 -18.50 -9.17
N PRO A 66 -11.71 -18.58 -9.92
CA PRO A 66 -12.35 -19.85 -10.23
C PRO A 66 -11.47 -20.68 -11.16
N ALA A 67 -11.44 -22.01 -10.94
CA ALA A 67 -10.60 -22.92 -11.72
C ALA A 67 -10.92 -22.90 -13.23
N SER A 68 -12.17 -22.58 -13.60
CA SER A 68 -12.59 -22.46 -15.00
C SER A 68 -11.87 -21.37 -15.78
N TRP A 69 -11.26 -20.37 -15.12
CA TRP A 69 -10.44 -19.36 -15.79
C TRP A 69 -9.19 -19.95 -16.46
N LYS A 70 -8.75 -21.14 -16.06
CA LYS A 70 -7.64 -21.85 -16.70
C LYS A 70 -7.91 -22.15 -18.17
N ASP A 71 -9.17 -22.43 -18.51
CA ASP A 71 -9.61 -22.87 -19.83
C ASP A 71 -10.45 -21.79 -20.53
N ALA A 72 -10.34 -20.53 -20.09
CA ALA A 72 -11.05 -19.41 -20.70
C ALA A 72 -10.62 -19.24 -22.17
N VAL A 73 -11.58 -18.98 -23.05
CA VAL A 73 -11.36 -18.65 -24.46
C VAL A 73 -11.54 -17.13 -24.65
N ASP A 74 -10.77 -16.54 -25.55
CA ASP A 74 -10.97 -15.16 -25.97
C ASP A 74 -12.32 -15.02 -26.71
N ASP A 75 -12.93 -13.84 -26.60
CA ASP A 75 -14.14 -13.46 -27.34
C ASP A 75 -13.89 -13.27 -28.85
#